data_AF-A0A562ID13-F1
#
_entry.id   AF-A0A562ID13-F1
#
_cell.length_a   1.000
_cell.length_b   1.000
_cell.length_c   1.000
_cell.angle_alpha   90.00
_cell.angle_beta   90.00
_cell.angle_gamma   90.00
#
_symmetry.space_group_name_H-M   'P 1'
#
loop_
_entity.id
_entity.type
_entity.pdbx_description
1 polymer ?
#
loop_
_entity_poly.entity_id
_entity_poly.type
_entity_poly.pdbx_seq_one_letter_code
_entity_poly.pdbx_strand_id
1 'polypeptide(L)' 'MGLIVEPEHAEQIVADGEADVVLLGRELLRDPYWPRRAATKLGVAPSWPPQYARAF' A
#
# COMPACT_ATOMS: atom_id res chain seq x y z
N MET A 1 15.62 9.98 4.49
CA MET A 1 14.63 10.59 3.59
C MET A 1 13.46 9.60 3.45
N GLY A 2 12.30 9.86 4.05
CA GLY A 2 11.13 8.96 4.02
C GLY A 2 10.15 9.34 2.91
N LEU A 3 10.34 8.77 1.72
CA LEU A 3 9.61 9.05 0.48
C LEU A 3 9.17 7.75 -0.23
N ILE A 4 8.65 6.78 0.52
CA ILE A 4 8.03 5.59 -0.07
C ILE A 4 6.65 6.00 -0.55
N VAL A 5 6.53 6.24 -1.85
CA VAL A 5 5.30 6.68 -2.53
C VAL A 5 4.75 5.56 -3.42
N GLU A 6 5.64 4.80 -4.06
CA GLU A 6 5.27 3.72 -4.97
C GLU A 6 5.16 2.37 -4.24
N PRO A 7 4.08 1.60 -4.49
CA PRO A 7 3.89 0.26 -3.92
C PRO A 7 5.04 -0.71 -4.19
N GLU A 8 5.66 -0.64 -5.37
CA GLU A 8 6.76 -1.54 -5.76
C GLU A 8 8.01 -1.30 -4.91
N HIS A 9 8.28 -0.04 -4.57
CA HIS A 9 9.41 0.31 -3.70
C HIS A 9 9.16 -0.17 -2.27
N ALA A 10 7.91 -0.09 -1.80
CA ALA A 10 7.54 -0.65 -0.49
C ALA A 10 7.71 -2.17 -0.45
N GLU A 11 7.30 -2.88 -1.51
CA GLU A 11 7.47 -4.32 -1.64
C GLU A 11 8.94 -4.72 -1.67
N GLN A 12 9.77 -4.01 -2.46
CA GLN A 12 11.21 -4.28 -2.56
C GLN A 12 11.92 -4.19 -1.22
N ILE A 13 11.65 -3.15 -0.42
CA ILE A 13 12.27 -2.97 0.91
C ILE A 13 12.00 -4.17 1.83
N VAL A 14 10.79 -4.72 1.78
CA VAL A 14 10.40 -5.88 2.59
C VAL A 14 10.96 -7.17 2.00
N ALA A 15 10.88 -7.34 0.67
CA ALA A 15 11.38 -8.52 -0.03
C ALA A 15 12.91 -8.69 0.08
N ASP A 16 13.64 -7.58 0.07
CA ASP A 16 15.11 -7.55 0.20
C ASP A 16 15.57 -7.66 1.67
N GLY A 17 14.63 -7.66 2.62
CA GLY A 17 14.91 -7.76 4.05
C GLY A 17 15.55 -6.51 4.65
N GLU A 18 15.43 -5.35 3.97
CA GLU A 18 15.92 -4.08 4.48
C GLU A 18 15.09 -3.57 5.67
N ALA A 19 13.81 -3.95 5.73
CA ALA A 19 12.94 -3.68 6.87
C ALA A 19 11.79 -4.70 6.99
N ASP A 20 11.36 -4.95 8.22
CA ASP A 20 10.17 -5.80 8.50
C ASP A 20 8.85 -5.05 8.28
N VAL A 21 8.85 -3.71 8.35
CA VAL A 21 7.64 -2.88 8.25
C VAL A 21 7.94 -1.57 7.52
N VAL A 22 7.04 -1.19 6.61
CA VAL A 22 7.04 0.11 5.93
C VAL A 22 6.03 1.05 6.58
N LEU A 23 6.52 2.17 7.13
CA LEU A 23 5.69 3.22 7.73
C LEU A 23 5.41 4.35 6.74
N LEU A 24 4.14 4.61 6.47
CA LEU A 24 3.69 5.69 5.58
C LEU A 24 3.25 6.92 6.38
N GLY A 25 3.71 8.10 5.97
CA GLY A 25 3.35 9.37 6.59
C GLY A 25 2.54 10.26 5.63
N ARG A 26 3.24 11.15 4.93
CA ARG A 26 2.64 12.14 4.02
C ARG A 26 1.77 11.54 2.93
N GLU A 27 2.12 10.35 2.45
CA GLU A 27 1.38 9.69 1.38
C GLU A 27 -0.03 9.27 1.83
N LEU A 28 -0.20 8.85 3.09
CA LEU A 28 -1.54 8.57 3.66
C LEU A 28 -2.40 9.82 3.82
N LEU A 29 -1.79 11.01 3.97
CA LEU A 29 -2.53 12.27 4.01
C LEU A 29 -3.01 12.69 2.61
N ARG A 30 -2.30 12.28 1.56
CA ARG A 30 -2.63 12.61 0.17
C ARG A 30 -3.61 11.61 -0.43
N ASP A 31 -3.43 10.33 -0.10
CA ASP A 31 -4.30 9.22 -0.48
C ASP A 31 -4.54 8.30 0.73
N PRO A 32 -5.67 8.44 1.45
CA PRO A 32 -5.97 7.57 2.58
C PRO A 32 -6.26 6.12 2.16
N TYR A 33 -6.52 5.86 0.88
CA TYR A 33 -6.73 4.53 0.33
C TYR A 33 -5.48 3.96 -0.33
N TRP A 34 -4.30 4.57 -0.11
CA TRP A 34 -3.02 4.09 -0.64
C TRP A 34 -2.81 2.57 -0.47
N PRO A 35 -3.07 1.94 0.71
CA PRO A 35 -2.86 0.51 0.87
C PRO A 35 -3.73 -0.35 -0.07
N ARG A 36 -4.93 0.13 -0.40
CA ARG A 36 -5.82 -0.57 -1.34
C ARG A 36 -5.33 -0.43 -2.77
N ARG A 37 -4.87 0.77 -3.15
CA ARG A 37 -4.23 1.02 -4.45
C ARG A 37 -2.97 0.17 -4.60
N ALA A 38 -2.16 0.07 -3.55
CA ALA A 38 -0.97 -0.76 -3.48
C ALA A 38 -1.30 -2.25 -3.67
N ALA A 39 -2.32 -2.77 -2.96
CA ALA A 39 -2.79 -4.14 -3.14
C ALA A 39 -3.19 -4.43 -4.60
N THR A 40 -4.00 -3.56 -5.21
CA THR A 40 -4.38 -3.69 -6.63
C THR A 40 -3.16 -3.67 -7.56
N LYS A 41 -2.19 -2.78 -7.32
CA LYS A 41 -0.99 -2.63 -8.16
C LYS A 41 -0.05 -3.83 -8.05
N LEU A 42 0.05 -4.43 -6.86
CA LEU A 42 0.82 -5.64 -6.57
C LEU A 42 0.05 -6.94 -6.91
N GLY A 43 -1.15 -6.84 -7.47
CA GLY A 43 -1.97 -8.01 -7.85
C GLY A 43 -2.60 -8.77 -6.67
N VAL A 44 -2.61 -8.18 -5.48
CA VAL A 44 -3.24 -8.74 -4.29
C VAL A 44 -4.70 -8.30 -4.23
N ALA A 45 -5.61 -9.25 -4.09
CA ALA A 45 -7.03 -8.95 -3.90
C ALA A 45 -7.24 -8.16 -2.59
N PRO A 46 -7.69 -6.90 -2.64
CA PRO A 46 -7.89 -6.13 -1.41
C PRO A 46 -9.07 -6.70 -0.63
N SER A 47 -8.92 -6.83 0.68
CA SER A 47 -10.03 -7.10 1.59
C SER A 47 -10.89 -5.84 1.73
N TRP A 48 -12.10 -5.88 1.21
CA TRP A 48 -13.04 -4.77 1.26
C TRP A 48 -13.99 -4.88 2.44
N PRO A 49 -14.28 -3.78 3.16
CA PRO A 49 -15.43 -3.74 4.04
C PRO A 49 -16.69 -4.16 3.26
N PRO A 50 -17.58 -4.99 3.83
CA PRO A 50 -18.73 -5.54 3.10
C PRO A 50 -19.63 -4.47 2.48
N GLN A 51 -19.63 -3.25 3.04
CA GLN A 51 -20.35 -2.08 2.52
C GLN A 51 -19.83 -1.61 1.16
N TYR A 52 -18.57 -1.86 0.83
CA TYR A 52 -17.95 -1.43 -0.43
C TYR A 52 -17.88 -2.56 -1.47
N ALA A 53 -18.26 -3.79 -1.14
CA ALA A 53 -18.14 -5.01 -1.95
C ALA A 53 -18.57 -4.90 -3.44
N ARG A 54 -19.40 -3.92 -3.80
CA ARG A 54 -19.97 -3.72 -5.14
C ARG A 54 -19.43 -2.50 -5.90
N ALA A 55 -18.47 -1.79 -5.34
CA ALA A 55 -17.89 -0.59 -5.93
C ALA A 55 -16.62 -0.86 -6.76
N PHE A 56 -16.36 -2.14 -7.09
CA PHE A 56 -15.17 -2.63 -7.80
C PHE A 56 -15.53 -3.12 -9.19
#